data_AF-A0A7W1J3W7-F1
#
_entry.id   AF-A0A7W1J3W7-F1
#
_cell.length_a   1.000
_cell.length_b   1.000
_cell.length_c   1.000
_cell.angle_alpha   90.00
_cell.angle_beta   90.00
_cell.angle_gamma   90.00
#
_symmetry.space_group_name_H-M   'P 1'
#
loop_
_entity.id
_entity.type
_entity.pdbx_description
1 polymer ?
#
loop_
_entity_poly.entity_id
_entity_poly.type
_entity_poly.pdbx_seq_one_letter_code
_entity_poly.pdbx_strand_id
1 'polypeptide(L)' 'MTEGGIHAGRVAFVTGAGRGIGAATARLLAHEGAAV' A
#
# COMPACT_ATOMS: atom_id res chain seq x y z
N MET A 1 -14.11 13.80 -1.04
CA MET A 1 -13.27 13.29 -2.15
C MET A 1 -12.33 12.28 -1.52
N THR A 2 -12.37 10.96 -1.72
CA THR A 2 -13.06 10.01 -2.61
C THR A 2 -13.43 8.78 -1.75
N GLU A 3 -14.48 8.02 -2.09
CA GLU A 3 -15.01 6.90 -1.26
C GLU A 3 -14.10 5.65 -1.15
N GLY A 4 -12.88 5.73 -1.67
CA GLY A 4 -11.79 4.79 -1.40
C GLY A 4 -10.52 5.59 -1.16
N GLY A 5 -9.63 5.07 -0.31
CA GLY A 5 -8.32 5.67 -0.05
C GLY A 5 -7.57 6.00 -1.35
N ILE A 6 -6.54 6.85 -1.26
CA ILE A 6 -5.84 7.42 -2.43
C ILE A 6 -5.29 6.37 -3.41
N HIS A 7 -5.22 5.11 -3.01
CA HIS A 7 -4.73 3.98 -3.79
C HIS A 7 -5.77 2.88 -4.03
N ALA A 8 -7.05 3.15 -3.78
CA ALA A 8 -8.14 2.22 -4.03
C ALA A 8 -8.12 1.68 -5.48
N GLY A 9 -8.14 0.35 -5.62
CA GLY A 9 -8.17 -0.34 -6.91
C GLY A 9 -6.83 -0.34 -7.66
N ARG A 10 -5.74 0.13 -7.03
CA ARG A 10 -4.38 0.03 -7.58
C ARG A 10 -3.69 -1.27 -7.12
N VAL A 11 -2.66 -1.66 -7.85
CA VAL A 11 -1.73 -2.73 -7.45
C VAL A 11 -0.35 -2.11 -7.22
N ALA A 12 0.31 -2.45 -6.11
CA ALA A 12 1.66 -1.99 -5.80
C ALA A 12 2.60 -3.17 -5.55
N PHE A 13 3.77 -3.17 -6.18
CA PHE A 13 4.82 -4.16 -5.91
C PHE A 13 5.92 -3.54 -5.07
N VAL A 14 6.10 -4.03 -3.83
CA VAL A 14 7.07 -3.47 -2.88
C VAL A 14 8.20 -4.45 -2.63
N THR A 15 9.42 -4.09 -3.03
CA THR A 15 10.63 -4.88 -2.74
C THR A 15 11.08 -4.63 -1.29
N GLY A 16 11.72 -5.63 -0.67
CA GLY A 16 12.21 -5.51 0.71
C GLY A 16 11.12 -5.38 1.78
N ALA A 17 9.88 -5.80 1.50
CA ALA A 17 8.73 -5.63 2.40
C ALA A 17 8.72 -6.54 3.65
N GLY A 18 9.77 -7.35 3.86
CA GLY A 18 9.86 -8.24 5.02
C GLY A 18 10.09 -7.52 6.36
N ARG A 19 10.67 -6.31 6.37
CA ARG A 19 10.89 -5.50 7.59
C ARG A 19 11.14 -4.03 7.26
N GLY A 20 11.27 -3.20 8.32
CA GLY A 20 11.73 -1.82 8.21
C GLY A 20 10.84 -0.96 7.31
N ILE A 21 11.45 -0.08 6.52
CA ILE A 21 10.73 0.89 5.68
C ILE A 21 9.86 0.19 4.63
N GLY A 22 10.37 -0.84 3.96
CA GLY A 22 9.59 -1.57 2.95
C GLY A 22 8.29 -2.15 3.52
N ALA A 23 8.36 -2.72 4.73
CA ALA A 23 7.17 -3.24 5.42
C ALA A 23 6.19 -2.12 5.82
N ALA A 24 6.69 -0.96 6.26
CA ALA A 24 5.85 0.19 6.60
C ALA A 24 5.14 0.75 5.35
N THR A 25 5.87 0.88 4.24
CA THR A 25 5.32 1.33 2.96
C THR A 25 4.23 0.38 2.45
N ALA A 26 4.49 -0.94 2.46
CA ALA A 26 3.50 -1.92 2.01
C ALA A 26 2.18 -1.84 2.82
N ARG A 27 2.29 -1.64 4.14
CA ARG A 27 1.12 -1.50 5.02
C ARG A 27 0.33 -0.23 4.76
N LEU A 28 1.01 0.90 4.54
CA LEU A 28 0.34 2.18 4.25
C LEU A 28 -0.43 2.10 2.92
N LEU A 29 0.21 1.56 1.88
CA LEU A 29 -0.41 1.38 0.56
C LEU A 29 -1.64 0.47 0.63
N ALA A 30 -1.56 -0.64 1.39
CA ALA A 30 -2.69 -1.55 1.58
C ALA A 30 -3.84 -0.87 2.36
N HIS A 31 -3.51 -0.12 3.40
CA HIS A 31 -4.48 0.69 4.15
C HIS A 31 -5.20 1.73 3.26
N GLU A 32 -4.49 2.28 2.28
CA GLU A 32 -5.04 3.22 1.30
C GLU A 32 -5.78 2.55 0.14
N GLY A 33 -5.93 1.21 0.18
CA GLY A 33 -6.79 0.45 -0.72
C GLY A 33 -6.08 -0.18 -1.92
N ALA A 34 -4.74 -0.19 -1.93
CA ALA A 34 -3.99 -0.95 -2.93
C ALA A 34 -4.00 -2.46 -2.60
N ALA A 35 -3.99 -3.30 -3.63
CA ALA A 35 -3.50 -4.67 -3.50
C ALA A 35 -1.97 -4.64 -3.56
N VAL A 36 -1.32 -5.08 -2.48
CA VAL A 36 0.13 -4.96 -2.28
C VAL A 36 0.79 -6.33 -2.20
#